data_AF-A0A0D8ZXS9-F1
#
_entry.id   AF-A0A0D8ZXS9-F1
#
_cell.length_a   1.000
_cell.length_b   1.000
_cell.length_c   1.000
_cell.angle_alpha   90.00
_cell.angle_beta   90.00
_cell.angle_gamma   90.00
#
_symmetry.space_group_name_H-M   'P 1'
#
loop_
_entity.id
_entity.type
_entity.pdbx_description
1 polymer ?
#
loop_
_entity_poly.entity_id
_entity_poly.type
_entity_poly.pdbx_seq_one_letter_code
_entity_poly.pdbx_strand_id
1 'polypeptide(L)'
;MQNNQSRKEDAVLGGQSPFQGIATGSIEGVKLRLNSPVMEVRVTALNDALNYGDAGLEVVLQALQDRSRQIQRSAYRLLRKRQELQVKLALQKYEPWQRFERLEEYGNATIFSDRQMVDFSPENGITDPVGTAYALRSDYCEAEDMASKFAKLLEDPLASKLEALVFGMWIKDDEDISIPPVNALVTAKDRLTNLKAVFLGDIAWDEYEISWIRQSDISPILTAYPQLEVLQVRGGDGLEFTPPVRHDNLKALIVETGGLSRTTVAQICNLNLPALEHLELWFGSEDYGGDCWVESVNPILFEQKFPNLTYLGLRNSQFSDEIADAVVRSPLLQSISVLDLSMGTLSDAGAEILLNCAAISELDILNLSENFLSEDMVQRFSQIGTVQQLVDFEQFPQQLAPDEKLHIVADRQKDEDEDSYVHNRYCSVAE
;
A
#
# COMPACT_ATOMS: atom_id res chain seq x y z
N MET A 1 -32.38 74.67 17.12
CA MET A 1 -31.13 75.40 16.77
C MET A 1 -29.95 74.50 17.18
N GLN A 2 -28.82 74.58 16.46
CA GLN A 2 -27.40 74.38 16.88
C GLN A 2 -27.00 73.37 18.00
N ASN A 3 -25.83 72.71 18.00
CA ASN A 3 -24.87 72.36 16.93
C ASN A 3 -23.78 71.39 17.49
N ASN A 4 -23.11 70.64 16.60
CA ASN A 4 -21.69 70.20 16.66
C ASN A 4 -21.06 69.29 17.77
N GLN A 5 -20.20 68.39 17.25
CA GLN A 5 -18.82 68.05 17.70
C GLN A 5 -18.52 67.08 18.87
N SER A 6 -18.40 65.79 18.52
CA SER A 6 -17.20 64.92 18.63
C SER A 6 -15.99 65.34 19.51
N ARG A 7 -15.50 64.42 20.37
CA ARG A 7 -14.21 63.68 20.19
C ARG A 7 -13.86 62.73 21.36
N LYS A 8 -12.90 61.82 21.08
CA LYS A 8 -12.27 60.79 21.95
C LYS A 8 -13.21 59.63 22.32
N GLU A 9 -12.90 58.36 22.04
CA GLU A 9 -11.65 57.57 22.15
C GLU A 9 -11.24 57.31 23.60
N ASP A 10 -11.52 56.08 24.07
CA ASP A 10 -10.58 55.32 24.89
C ASP A 10 -10.79 53.81 24.64
N ALA A 11 -9.72 53.02 24.81
CA ALA A 11 -9.61 51.71 24.15
C ALA A 11 -10.37 50.55 24.82
N VAL A 12 -10.97 49.68 23.99
CA VAL A 12 -11.27 48.28 24.35
C VAL A 12 -10.24 47.40 23.66
N LEU A 13 -9.44 46.67 24.45
CA LEU A 13 -8.40 45.77 23.96
C LEU A 13 -9.00 44.45 23.42
N GLY A 14 -9.58 44.51 22.21
CA GLY A 14 -9.92 43.33 21.43
C GLY A 14 -8.67 42.73 20.79
N GLY A 15 -8.28 41.52 21.19
CA GLY A 15 -7.17 40.80 20.57
C GLY A 15 -7.48 40.47 19.11
N GLN A 16 -6.69 41.01 18.17
CA GLN A 16 -6.91 40.80 16.75
C GLN A 16 -6.52 39.37 16.33
N SER A 17 -7.52 38.59 15.90
CA SER A 17 -7.28 37.39 15.09
C SER A 17 -7.03 37.81 13.63
N PRO A 18 -6.01 37.30 12.93
CA PRO A 18 -5.63 37.79 11.59
C PRO A 18 -6.67 37.60 10.46
N PHE A 19 -7.77 36.87 10.71
CA PHE A 19 -8.61 36.29 9.66
C PHE A 19 -9.88 37.10 9.31
N GLN A 20 -10.17 38.22 9.98
CA GLN A 20 -11.33 39.05 9.66
C GLN A 20 -11.08 40.00 8.48
N GLY A 21 -11.22 39.47 7.25
CA GLY A 21 -11.17 40.31 6.04
C GLY A 21 -11.33 39.56 4.71
N ILE A 22 -10.93 38.28 4.63
CA ILE A 22 -11.09 37.48 3.41
C ILE A 22 -12.55 37.06 3.25
N ALA A 23 -13.20 37.49 2.17
CA ALA A 23 -14.55 37.04 1.84
C ALA A 23 -14.53 35.53 1.56
N THR A 24 -15.33 34.75 2.30
CA THR A 24 -15.40 33.29 2.17
C THR A 24 -15.92 32.83 0.80
N GLY A 25 -16.69 33.68 0.12
CA GLY A 25 -17.08 33.55 -1.30
C GLY A 25 -16.05 34.16 -2.26
N SER A 26 -14.76 33.86 -2.11
CA SER A 26 -13.69 34.27 -3.03
C SER A 26 -12.66 33.15 -3.20
N ILE A 27 -11.87 33.20 -4.28
CA ILE A 27 -10.80 32.23 -4.53
C ILE A 27 -9.70 32.26 -3.45
N GLU A 28 -9.46 33.40 -2.81
CA GLU A 28 -8.58 33.49 -1.63
C GLU A 28 -9.22 32.85 -0.40
N GLY A 29 -10.55 32.90 -0.26
CA GLY A 29 -11.31 32.15 0.74
C GLY A 29 -11.33 30.63 0.51
N VAL A 30 -11.11 30.18 -0.73
CA VAL A 30 -10.83 28.77 -1.06
C VAL A 30 -9.40 28.40 -0.64
N LYS A 31 -8.39 29.16 -1.09
CA LYS A 31 -6.97 28.93 -0.73
C LYS A 31 -6.74 28.92 0.79
N LEU A 32 -7.41 29.80 1.53
CA LEU A 32 -7.37 29.82 3.00
C LEU A 32 -7.88 28.50 3.60
N ARG A 33 -9.00 27.95 3.09
CA ARG A 33 -9.59 26.70 3.58
C ARG A 33 -8.77 25.45 3.20
N LEU A 34 -8.05 25.47 2.08
CA LEU A 34 -7.10 24.40 1.72
C LEU A 34 -5.93 24.27 2.70
N ASN A 35 -5.62 25.34 3.44
CA ASN A 35 -4.63 25.34 4.52
C ASN A 35 -5.21 25.00 5.90
N SER A 36 -6.49 24.59 5.98
CA SER A 36 -7.13 24.11 7.21
C SER A 36 -6.43 22.86 7.76
N PRO A 37 -6.31 22.68 9.10
CA PRO A 37 -5.92 21.40 9.69
C PRO A 37 -7.02 20.33 9.60
N VAL A 38 -8.28 20.73 9.33
CA VAL A 38 -9.42 19.81 9.21
C VAL A 38 -9.57 19.35 7.76
N MET A 39 -9.40 18.05 7.50
CA MET A 39 -9.37 17.48 6.15
C MET A 39 -10.64 17.76 5.34
N GLU A 40 -11.82 17.56 5.95
CA GLU A 40 -13.12 17.83 5.33
C GLU A 40 -13.19 19.25 4.74
N VAL A 41 -12.76 20.26 5.50
CA VAL A 41 -12.74 21.67 5.07
C VAL A 41 -11.85 21.89 3.84
N ARG A 42 -10.73 21.15 3.72
CA ARG A 42 -9.84 21.18 2.55
C ARG A 42 -10.51 20.53 1.34
N VAL A 43 -11.14 19.37 1.51
CA VAL A 43 -11.87 18.65 0.45
C VAL A 43 -13.05 19.48 -0.06
N THR A 44 -13.86 20.08 0.82
CA THR A 44 -14.93 21.01 0.43
C THR A 44 -14.36 22.22 -0.34
N ALA A 45 -13.21 22.75 0.08
CA ALA A 45 -12.59 23.88 -0.62
C ALA A 45 -12.12 23.53 -2.04
N LEU A 46 -11.62 22.30 -2.31
CA LEU A 46 -11.33 21.85 -3.67
C LEU A 46 -12.59 21.77 -4.55
N ASN A 47 -13.68 21.24 -4.01
CA ASN A 47 -14.96 21.19 -4.71
C ASN A 47 -15.48 22.60 -5.03
N ASP A 48 -15.41 23.50 -4.05
CA ASP A 48 -15.81 24.91 -4.21
C ASP A 48 -14.93 25.67 -5.23
N ALA A 49 -13.66 25.28 -5.39
CA ALA A 49 -12.71 25.96 -6.27
C ALA A 49 -13.24 26.07 -7.70
N LEU A 50 -13.86 25.01 -8.24
CA LEU A 50 -14.34 24.98 -9.62
C LEU A 50 -15.44 26.02 -9.93
N ASN A 51 -16.10 26.59 -8.91
CA ASN A 51 -17.05 27.69 -9.09
C ASN A 51 -16.39 29.03 -9.50
N TYR A 52 -15.06 29.14 -9.42
CA TYR A 52 -14.29 30.35 -9.73
C TYR A 52 -13.61 30.30 -11.12
N GLY A 53 -14.05 29.42 -12.02
CA GLY A 53 -13.54 29.33 -13.39
C GLY A 53 -12.06 28.93 -13.46
N ASP A 54 -11.29 29.58 -14.34
CA ASP A 54 -9.88 29.23 -14.58
C ASP A 54 -9.00 29.38 -13.34
N ALA A 55 -9.21 30.43 -12.53
CA ALA A 55 -8.50 30.60 -11.25
C ALA A 55 -8.88 29.53 -10.21
N GLY A 56 -10.08 28.96 -10.34
CA GLY A 56 -10.50 27.77 -9.61
C GLY A 56 -9.81 26.50 -10.08
N LEU A 57 -9.76 26.30 -11.39
CA LEU A 57 -9.10 25.16 -12.03
C LEU A 57 -7.60 25.14 -11.73
N GLU A 58 -6.93 26.29 -11.72
CA GLU A 58 -5.53 26.43 -11.32
C GLU A 58 -5.28 25.92 -9.89
N VAL A 59 -6.17 26.27 -8.94
CA VAL A 59 -6.07 25.80 -7.55
C VAL A 59 -6.26 24.28 -7.43
N VAL A 60 -7.15 23.67 -8.22
CA VAL A 60 -7.29 22.20 -8.25
C VAL A 60 -6.08 21.53 -8.91
N LEU A 61 -5.51 22.14 -9.96
CA LEU A 61 -4.28 21.64 -10.60
C LEU A 61 -3.06 21.69 -9.66
N GLN A 62 -2.92 22.76 -8.87
CA GLN A 62 -1.89 22.87 -7.83
C GLN A 62 -2.05 21.80 -6.74
N ALA A 63 -3.28 21.40 -6.41
CA ALA A 63 -3.57 20.41 -5.38
C ALA A 63 -3.18 18.96 -5.76
N LEU A 64 -2.91 18.67 -7.04
CA LEU A 64 -2.25 17.41 -7.46
C LEU A 64 -0.83 17.25 -6.87
N GLN A 65 -0.26 18.30 -6.26
CA GLN A 65 1.05 18.30 -5.62
C GLN A 65 0.96 18.62 -4.11
N ASP A 66 -0.23 18.48 -3.50
CA ASP A 66 -0.38 18.64 -2.05
C ASP A 66 0.36 17.52 -1.29
N ARG A 67 0.89 17.83 -0.10
CA ARG A 67 1.58 16.88 0.80
C ARG A 67 0.71 15.74 1.34
N SER A 68 -0.59 15.73 1.07
CA SER A 68 -1.54 14.71 1.51
C SER A 68 -2.16 14.00 0.32
N ARG A 69 -1.98 12.67 0.25
CA ARG A 69 -2.54 11.86 -0.85
C ARG A 69 -4.05 11.98 -0.97
N GLN A 70 -4.79 12.14 0.12
CA GLN A 70 -6.24 12.39 0.07
C GLN A 70 -6.63 13.70 -0.65
N ILE A 71 -5.79 14.75 -0.58
CA ILE A 71 -6.02 16.01 -1.30
C ILE A 71 -5.62 15.88 -2.77
N GLN A 72 -4.49 15.24 -3.06
CA GLN A 72 -4.11 14.89 -4.44
C GLN A 72 -5.20 14.06 -5.12
N ARG A 73 -5.71 13.02 -4.45
CA ARG A 73 -6.80 12.14 -4.89
C ARG A 73 -8.11 12.90 -5.11
N SER A 74 -8.44 13.83 -4.22
CA SER A 74 -9.62 14.70 -4.35
C SER A 74 -9.50 15.62 -5.58
N ALA A 75 -8.32 16.20 -5.81
CA ALA A 75 -8.04 16.99 -7.00
C ALA A 75 -8.09 16.15 -8.28
N TYR A 76 -7.46 14.96 -8.27
CA TYR A 76 -7.52 14.00 -9.37
C TYR A 76 -8.95 13.62 -9.74
N ARG A 77 -9.82 13.30 -8.78
CA ARG A 77 -11.24 12.98 -9.06
C ARG A 77 -12.01 14.14 -9.70
N LEU A 78 -11.70 15.39 -9.34
CA LEU A 78 -12.27 16.60 -9.96
C LEU A 78 -11.71 16.90 -11.37
N LEU A 79 -10.55 16.35 -11.71
CA LEU A 79 -9.83 16.59 -12.96
C LEU A 79 -9.94 15.43 -13.97
N ARG A 80 -10.05 14.17 -13.53
CA ARG A 80 -9.93 12.98 -14.39
C ARG A 80 -10.91 12.95 -15.57
N LYS A 81 -12.12 13.52 -15.39
CA LYS A 81 -13.17 13.58 -16.43
C LYS A 81 -13.11 14.86 -17.31
N ARG A 82 -12.16 15.79 -17.08
CA ARG A 82 -12.01 17.06 -17.84
C ARG A 82 -11.19 16.88 -19.13
N GLN A 83 -11.34 17.81 -20.06
CA GLN A 83 -10.81 17.68 -21.43
C GLN A 83 -9.82 18.77 -21.83
N GLU A 84 -9.66 19.80 -21.00
CA GLU A 84 -8.77 20.94 -21.20
C GLU A 84 -7.30 20.49 -21.26
N LEU A 85 -6.53 21.03 -22.22
CA LEU A 85 -5.15 20.61 -22.49
C LEU A 85 -4.24 20.69 -21.25
N GLN A 86 -4.36 21.75 -20.46
CA GLN A 86 -3.60 21.91 -19.22
C GLN A 86 -3.92 20.84 -18.15
N VAL A 87 -5.15 20.31 -18.15
CA VAL A 87 -5.54 19.22 -17.24
C VAL A 87 -4.94 17.91 -17.71
N LYS A 88 -5.03 17.60 -19.01
CA LYS A 88 -4.41 16.38 -19.57
C LYS A 88 -2.89 16.36 -19.36
N LEU A 89 -2.21 17.49 -19.56
CA LEU A 89 -0.76 17.64 -19.34
C LEU A 89 -0.33 17.59 -17.87
N ALA A 90 -1.25 17.84 -16.92
CA ALA A 90 -1.00 17.69 -15.50
C ALA A 90 -1.25 16.25 -15.02
N LEU A 91 -2.33 15.62 -15.50
CA LEU A 91 -2.66 14.23 -15.19
C LEU A 91 -1.60 13.25 -15.74
N GLN A 92 -1.02 13.53 -16.92
CA GLN A 92 0.14 12.79 -17.48
C GLN A 92 1.43 12.84 -16.64
N LYS A 93 1.44 13.58 -15.53
CA LYS A 93 2.59 13.71 -14.60
C LYS A 93 2.20 13.41 -13.15
N TYR A 94 1.00 12.89 -12.95
CA TYR A 94 0.44 12.60 -11.65
C TYR A 94 0.41 11.09 -11.48
N GLU A 95 1.21 10.57 -10.54
CA GLU A 95 1.19 9.15 -10.17
C GLU A 95 0.15 8.95 -9.05
N PRO A 96 -1.08 8.46 -9.36
CA PRO A 96 -2.17 8.30 -8.40
C PRO A 96 -1.88 7.28 -7.29
N TRP A 97 -1.07 6.26 -7.59
CA TRP A 97 -0.45 5.32 -6.66
C TRP A 97 0.99 5.07 -7.15
N GLN A 98 1.88 4.58 -6.28
CA GLN A 98 3.12 3.96 -6.74
C GLN A 98 2.89 2.45 -6.91
N ARG A 99 3.46 1.86 -7.96
CA ARG A 99 3.46 0.40 -8.17
C ARG A 99 4.60 -0.19 -7.33
N PHE A 100 4.29 -0.62 -6.12
CA PHE A 100 5.07 -1.65 -5.44
C PHE A 100 4.63 -3.01 -6.01
N GLU A 101 5.54 -3.98 -6.15
CA GLU A 101 5.25 -5.17 -6.96
C GLU A 101 4.08 -6.00 -6.43
N ARG A 102 3.21 -6.42 -7.36
CA ARG A 102 2.25 -7.49 -7.12
C ARG A 102 2.94 -8.82 -7.42
N LEU A 103 2.95 -9.74 -6.45
CA LEU A 103 3.27 -11.15 -6.69
C LEU A 103 2.02 -11.92 -7.17
N GLU A 104 2.22 -12.82 -8.13
CA GLU A 104 1.16 -13.58 -8.85
C GLU A 104 1.04 -15.05 -8.42
N GLU A 105 2.19 -15.64 -8.11
CA GLU A 105 2.39 -17.06 -7.79
C GLU A 105 3.40 -17.12 -6.63
N TYR A 106 3.32 -18.16 -5.80
CA TYR A 106 4.16 -18.30 -4.60
C TYR A 106 5.59 -18.76 -4.96
N GLY A 107 6.40 -17.82 -5.48
CA GLY A 107 7.72 -18.12 -6.04
C GLY A 107 8.76 -17.02 -5.81
N ASN A 108 9.97 -17.28 -6.30
CA ASN A 108 11.11 -16.37 -6.22
C ASN A 108 10.88 -15.11 -7.07
N ALA A 109 11.01 -13.93 -6.45
CA ALA A 109 10.82 -12.67 -7.14
C ALA A 109 11.95 -12.37 -8.14
N THR A 110 11.57 -11.83 -9.31
CA THR A 110 12.49 -11.40 -10.38
C THR A 110 12.70 -9.89 -10.43
N ILE A 111 11.82 -9.13 -9.77
CA ILE A 111 11.84 -7.67 -9.62
C ILE A 111 11.49 -7.36 -8.16
N PHE A 112 12.17 -6.38 -7.54
CA PHE A 112 11.83 -5.88 -6.21
C PHE A 112 12.10 -4.38 -6.06
N SER A 113 11.08 -3.62 -5.65
CA SER A 113 11.07 -2.16 -5.58
C SER A 113 11.54 -1.50 -6.89
N ASP A 114 10.87 -1.80 -8.01
CA ASP A 114 11.15 -1.30 -9.37
C ASP A 114 12.57 -1.64 -9.90
N ARG A 115 13.28 -2.59 -9.27
CA ARG A 115 14.66 -3.00 -9.62
C ARG A 115 14.70 -4.46 -10.02
N GLN A 116 15.45 -4.78 -11.08
CA GLN A 116 15.72 -6.17 -11.44
C GLN A 116 16.45 -6.87 -10.29
N MET A 117 16.03 -8.10 -9.96
CA MET A 117 16.66 -8.89 -8.91
C MET A 117 17.80 -9.75 -9.47
N VAL A 118 18.93 -9.78 -8.76
CA VAL A 118 20.11 -10.57 -9.14
C VAL A 118 20.72 -11.22 -7.88
N ASP A 119 20.97 -12.52 -7.92
CA ASP A 119 21.66 -13.22 -6.83
C ASP A 119 23.10 -12.71 -6.64
N PHE A 120 23.46 -12.39 -5.40
CA PHE A 120 24.77 -11.87 -5.07
C PHE A 120 25.83 -12.97 -5.15
N SER A 121 26.67 -12.90 -6.19
CA SER A 121 27.91 -13.67 -6.28
C SER A 121 29.11 -12.84 -5.82
N PRO A 122 29.90 -13.31 -4.83
CA PRO A 122 31.12 -12.62 -4.40
C PRO A 122 32.22 -12.51 -5.46
N GLU A 123 32.15 -13.27 -6.56
CA GLU A 123 33.08 -13.13 -7.69
C GLU A 123 32.77 -11.89 -8.56
N ASN A 124 31.49 -11.49 -8.60
CA ASN A 124 31.01 -10.33 -9.35
C ASN A 124 30.96 -9.07 -8.47
N GLY A 125 30.67 -9.23 -7.18
CA GLY A 125 30.45 -8.12 -6.25
C GLY A 125 29.20 -7.31 -6.57
N ILE A 126 29.12 -6.10 -6.02
CA ILE A 126 28.08 -5.12 -6.37
C ILE A 126 28.52 -4.37 -7.63
N THR A 127 27.63 -4.27 -8.61
CA THR A 127 27.89 -3.67 -9.93
C THR A 127 26.99 -2.44 -10.18
N ASP A 128 25.72 -2.51 -9.81
CA ASP A 128 24.79 -1.36 -9.77
C ASP A 128 24.04 -1.32 -8.42
N PRO A 129 24.56 -0.59 -7.41
CA PRO A 129 23.93 -0.51 -6.10
C PRO A 129 22.57 0.19 -6.07
N VAL A 130 22.12 0.83 -7.17
CA VAL A 130 20.92 1.67 -7.20
C VAL A 130 19.81 1.06 -8.05
N GLY A 131 20.12 0.53 -9.24
CA GLY A 131 19.14 -0.06 -10.17
C GLY A 131 18.93 -1.57 -10.04
N THR A 132 19.70 -2.26 -9.20
CA THR A 132 19.59 -3.72 -8.96
C THR A 132 19.22 -4.01 -7.50
N ALA A 133 18.32 -4.98 -7.30
CA ALA A 133 18.06 -5.59 -6.00
C ALA A 133 18.93 -6.83 -5.84
N TYR A 134 19.81 -6.86 -4.84
CA TYR A 134 20.71 -7.99 -4.65
C TYR A 134 20.10 -9.03 -3.71
N ALA A 135 20.02 -10.28 -4.17
CA ALA A 135 19.45 -11.38 -3.42
C ALA A 135 20.51 -12.25 -2.74
N LEU A 136 20.27 -12.56 -1.47
CA LEU A 136 21.06 -13.47 -0.65
C LEU A 136 20.27 -14.78 -0.49
N ARG A 137 20.23 -15.56 -1.57
CA ARG A 137 19.74 -16.95 -1.57
C ARG A 137 20.89 -17.92 -1.34
N SER A 138 20.62 -19.07 -0.72
CA SER A 138 21.56 -20.20 -0.61
C SER A 138 20.81 -21.51 -0.80
N ASP A 139 21.22 -22.30 -1.78
CA ASP A 139 20.75 -23.69 -1.98
C ASP A 139 21.45 -24.62 -0.96
N TYR A 140 20.73 -25.62 -0.47
CA TYR A 140 21.27 -26.73 0.33
C TYR A 140 22.53 -27.40 -0.28
N CYS A 141 22.71 -27.31 -1.60
CA CYS A 141 23.88 -27.84 -2.31
C CYS A 141 25.09 -26.88 -2.38
N GLU A 142 24.96 -25.61 -1.97
CA GLU A 142 26.06 -24.63 -2.04
C GLU A 142 27.04 -24.71 -0.85
N ALA A 143 28.29 -24.34 -1.11
CA ALA A 143 29.33 -24.30 -0.09
C ALA A 143 29.34 -23.01 0.75
N GLU A 144 28.56 -22.00 0.37
CA GLU A 144 28.50 -20.69 1.04
C GLU A 144 27.07 -20.32 1.44
N ASP A 145 26.87 -20.17 2.75
CA ASP A 145 25.59 -19.78 3.34
C ASP A 145 25.29 -18.28 3.21
N MET A 146 24.02 -17.92 3.45
CA MET A 146 23.52 -16.55 3.45
C MET A 146 24.40 -15.62 4.31
N ALA A 147 24.83 -16.06 5.49
CA ALA A 147 25.68 -15.26 6.38
C ALA A 147 27.07 -14.99 5.78
N SER A 148 27.66 -15.98 5.11
CA SER A 148 28.95 -15.86 4.40
C SER A 148 28.84 -14.96 3.17
N LYS A 149 27.77 -15.11 2.38
CA LYS A 149 27.46 -14.21 1.25
C LYS A 149 27.25 -12.78 1.73
N PHE A 150 26.50 -12.59 2.82
CA PHE A 150 26.26 -11.27 3.42
C PHE A 150 27.54 -10.62 3.95
N ALA A 151 28.40 -11.37 4.65
CA ALA A 151 29.67 -10.84 5.14
C ALA A 151 30.54 -10.29 4.00
N LYS A 152 30.62 -11.00 2.87
CA LYS A 152 31.33 -10.55 1.67
C LYS A 152 30.63 -9.36 0.98
N LEU A 153 29.30 -9.33 0.93
CA LEU A 153 28.53 -8.18 0.44
C LEU A 153 28.86 -6.92 1.25
N LEU A 154 29.00 -7.02 2.58
CA LEU A 154 29.37 -5.88 3.42
C LEU A 154 30.81 -5.41 3.19
N GLU A 155 31.73 -6.29 2.77
CA GLU A 155 33.11 -5.94 2.41
C GLU A 155 33.23 -5.19 1.07
N ASP A 156 32.20 -5.23 0.21
CA ASP A 156 32.18 -4.57 -1.08
C ASP A 156 32.31 -3.02 -0.97
N PRO A 157 33.14 -2.36 -1.80
CA PRO A 157 33.32 -0.91 -1.76
C PRO A 157 32.08 -0.07 -2.14
N LEU A 158 31.02 -0.70 -2.67
CA LEU A 158 29.74 -0.07 -3.01
C LEU A 158 28.62 -0.38 -1.99
N ALA A 159 28.85 -1.21 -0.98
CA ALA A 159 27.83 -1.61 0.01
C ALA A 159 27.11 -0.41 0.66
N SER A 160 27.83 0.68 0.93
CA SER A 160 27.28 1.93 1.51
C SER A 160 26.33 2.71 0.60
N LYS A 161 26.25 2.34 -0.68
CA LYS A 161 25.35 2.91 -1.68
C LYS A 161 24.16 2.00 -2.00
N LEU A 162 24.19 0.73 -1.56
CA LEU A 162 23.19 -0.27 -1.91
C LEU A 162 21.79 0.16 -1.46
N GLU A 163 20.82 0.17 -2.39
CA GLU A 163 19.46 0.63 -2.13
C GLU A 163 18.45 -0.50 -1.89
N ALA A 164 18.68 -1.70 -2.43
CA ALA A 164 17.75 -2.82 -2.32
C ALA A 164 18.47 -4.13 -2.01
N LEU A 165 18.02 -4.82 -0.96
CA LEU A 165 18.56 -6.09 -0.49
C LEU A 165 17.44 -7.08 -0.19
N VAL A 166 17.61 -8.32 -0.66
CA VAL A 166 16.64 -9.41 -0.51
C VAL A 166 17.32 -10.57 0.21
N PHE A 167 16.64 -11.17 1.17
CA PHE A 167 17.05 -12.39 1.85
C PHE A 167 16.10 -13.51 1.43
N GLY A 168 16.63 -14.53 0.76
CA GLY A 168 15.92 -15.78 0.53
C GLY A 168 16.23 -16.78 1.64
N MET A 169 16.37 -18.05 1.27
CA MET A 169 16.63 -19.15 2.21
C MET A 169 17.80 -18.86 3.17
N TRP A 170 17.50 -18.80 4.47
CA TRP A 170 18.48 -18.65 5.56
C TRP A 170 18.64 -19.89 6.43
N ILE A 171 17.89 -20.97 6.15
CA ILE A 171 17.92 -22.21 6.94
C ILE A 171 19.32 -22.84 6.87
N LYS A 172 19.90 -23.07 8.05
CA LYS A 172 21.11 -23.86 8.23
C LYS A 172 21.16 -24.39 9.67
N ASP A 173 21.20 -25.71 9.81
CA ASP A 173 21.01 -26.42 11.08
C ASP A 173 19.61 -26.12 11.71
N ASP A 174 19.32 -26.63 12.92
CA ASP A 174 17.97 -26.61 13.54
C ASP A 174 17.41 -25.20 13.92
N GLU A 175 17.98 -24.10 13.42
CA GLU A 175 17.53 -22.72 13.68
C GLU A 175 16.66 -22.16 12.54
N ASP A 176 15.55 -22.84 12.25
CA ASP A 176 14.47 -22.38 11.37
C ASP A 176 13.76 -21.15 11.96
N ILE A 177 14.39 -19.96 11.93
CA ILE A 177 13.79 -18.67 12.32
C ILE A 177 14.58 -17.47 11.79
N SER A 178 13.93 -16.35 11.44
CA SER A 178 14.60 -15.16 10.85
C SER A 178 15.47 -14.31 11.81
N ILE A 179 15.70 -14.75 13.05
CA ILE A 179 16.52 -14.03 14.05
C ILE A 179 17.95 -13.74 13.54
N PRO A 180 18.68 -14.67 12.87
CA PRO A 180 20.01 -14.38 12.33
C PRO A 180 20.03 -13.29 11.23
N PRO A 181 19.25 -13.35 10.12
CA PRO A 181 19.26 -12.28 9.12
C PRO A 181 18.79 -10.92 9.68
N VAL A 182 17.77 -10.89 10.55
CA VAL A 182 17.33 -9.64 11.21
C VAL A 182 18.47 -8.99 12.01
N ASN A 183 19.15 -9.76 12.87
CA ASN A 183 20.26 -9.24 13.68
C ASN A 183 21.47 -8.84 12.83
N ALA A 184 21.79 -9.62 11.79
CA ALA A 184 22.87 -9.30 10.86
C ALA A 184 22.60 -7.98 10.12
N LEU A 185 21.39 -7.80 9.61
CA LEU A 185 20.96 -6.59 8.91
C LEU A 185 20.96 -5.36 9.83
N VAL A 186 20.45 -5.48 11.06
CA VAL A 186 20.48 -4.40 12.07
C VAL A 186 21.92 -4.02 12.46
N THR A 187 22.82 -4.99 12.55
CA THR A 187 24.25 -4.76 12.81
C THR A 187 24.95 -4.07 11.64
N ALA A 188 24.49 -4.30 10.41
CA ALA A 188 25.07 -3.76 9.18
C ALA A 188 24.68 -2.31 8.84
N LYS A 189 23.82 -1.65 9.64
CA LYS A 189 23.28 -0.30 9.34
C LYS A 189 24.34 0.77 9.02
N ASP A 190 25.48 0.72 9.71
CA ASP A 190 26.60 1.67 9.55
C ASP A 190 27.47 1.34 8.31
N ARG A 191 27.15 0.24 7.60
CA ARG A 191 27.75 -0.20 6.33
C ARG A 191 26.79 -0.10 5.14
N LEU A 192 25.48 -0.26 5.35
CA LEU A 192 24.42 -0.23 4.33
C LEU A 192 23.65 1.10 4.35
N THR A 193 24.37 2.21 4.37
CA THR A 193 23.85 3.55 4.72
C THR A 193 22.83 4.17 3.75
N ASN A 194 22.60 3.58 2.58
CA ASN A 194 21.66 4.07 1.56
C ASN A 194 20.49 3.08 1.30
N LEU A 195 20.30 2.08 2.17
CA LEU A 195 19.29 1.04 1.99
C LEU A 195 17.86 1.60 2.11
N LYS A 196 17.03 1.33 1.09
CA LYS A 196 15.65 1.81 0.94
C LYS A 196 14.62 0.70 0.81
N ALA A 197 15.01 -0.47 0.28
CA ALA A 197 14.10 -1.58 0.08
C ALA A 197 14.70 -2.86 0.70
N VAL A 198 13.89 -3.55 1.50
CA VAL A 198 14.26 -4.81 2.16
C VAL A 198 13.14 -5.83 2.00
N PHE A 199 13.46 -7.02 1.49
CA PHE A 199 12.58 -8.18 1.48
C PHE A 199 13.22 -9.29 2.33
N LEU A 200 12.53 -9.73 3.40
CA LEU A 200 12.87 -10.95 4.12
C LEU A 200 11.93 -12.09 3.74
N GLY A 201 12.52 -13.15 3.21
CA GLY A 201 11.89 -14.46 3.07
C GLY A 201 11.58 -14.85 1.63
N ASP A 202 12.25 -14.27 0.62
CA ASP A 202 12.05 -14.61 -0.80
C ASP A 202 12.53 -16.05 -1.09
N ILE A 203 11.64 -16.97 -0.77
CA ILE A 203 11.76 -18.42 -0.76
C ILE A 203 10.56 -18.91 -1.56
N ALA A 204 10.79 -19.73 -2.57
CA ALA A 204 9.75 -20.27 -3.43
C ALA A 204 9.10 -21.53 -2.85
N TRP A 205 7.91 -21.89 -3.34
CA TRP A 205 7.20 -23.11 -2.94
C TRP A 205 8.01 -24.40 -3.12
N ASP A 206 8.91 -24.45 -4.11
CA ASP A 206 9.80 -25.59 -4.37
C ASP A 206 11.09 -25.58 -3.51
N GLU A 207 11.30 -24.51 -2.73
CA GLU A 207 12.33 -24.41 -1.69
C GLU A 207 11.76 -24.66 -0.27
N TYR A 208 10.58 -24.09 0.05
CA TYR A 208 9.90 -24.23 1.34
C TYR A 208 8.41 -23.80 1.29
N GLU A 209 7.57 -24.46 2.08
CA GLU A 209 6.16 -24.10 2.32
C GLU A 209 6.04 -22.75 3.07
N ILE A 210 5.15 -21.84 2.64
CA ILE A 210 5.03 -20.48 3.22
C ILE A 210 4.60 -20.51 4.70
N SER A 211 3.80 -21.52 5.04
CA SER A 211 3.32 -21.80 6.39
C SER A 211 4.44 -22.27 7.32
N TRP A 212 5.54 -22.80 6.77
CA TRP A 212 6.70 -23.23 7.53
C TRP A 212 7.74 -22.10 7.67
N ILE A 213 7.70 -21.03 6.88
CA ILE A 213 8.67 -19.91 6.99
C ILE A 213 8.46 -19.16 8.30
N ARG A 214 9.37 -19.40 9.25
CA ARG A 214 9.31 -18.87 10.63
C ARG A 214 10.04 -17.53 10.72
N GLN A 215 9.29 -16.50 11.09
CA GLN A 215 9.73 -15.12 11.27
C GLN A 215 10.03 -14.79 12.74
N SER A 216 10.32 -13.51 13.00
CA SER A 216 10.63 -12.97 14.32
C SER A 216 10.17 -11.50 14.40
N ASP A 217 10.56 -10.74 15.43
CA ASP A 217 10.26 -9.30 15.48
C ASP A 217 11.07 -8.53 14.41
N ILE A 218 10.36 -8.03 13.40
CA ILE A 218 10.93 -7.29 12.26
C ILE A 218 11.10 -5.79 12.57
N SER A 219 10.47 -5.28 13.64
CA SER A 219 10.52 -3.87 14.01
C SER A 219 11.93 -3.26 14.26
N PRO A 220 12.98 -4.03 14.65
CA PRO A 220 14.35 -3.52 14.71
C PRO A 220 14.90 -3.01 13.38
N ILE A 221 14.47 -3.58 12.23
CA ILE A 221 14.92 -3.15 10.90
C ILE A 221 14.44 -1.72 10.61
N LEU A 222 13.16 -1.43 10.90
CA LEU A 222 12.60 -0.07 10.79
C LEU A 222 13.34 0.94 11.68
N THR A 223 13.86 0.50 12.83
CA THR A 223 14.63 1.36 13.75
C THR A 223 16.09 1.55 13.28
N ALA A 224 16.65 0.58 12.56
CA ALA A 224 18.02 0.60 12.06
C ALA A 224 18.18 1.42 10.76
N TYR A 225 17.16 1.44 9.89
CA TYR A 225 17.22 2.01 8.55
C TYR A 225 16.22 3.18 8.36
N PRO A 226 16.49 4.39 8.89
CA PRO A 226 15.57 5.53 8.87
C PRO A 226 15.23 6.10 7.47
N GLN A 227 15.77 5.51 6.40
CA GLN A 227 15.50 5.83 4.99
C GLN A 227 14.78 4.69 4.24
N LEU A 228 14.34 3.64 4.95
CA LEU A 228 13.60 2.53 4.35
C LEU A 228 12.24 2.98 3.79
N GLU A 229 12.04 2.81 2.50
CA GLU A 229 10.82 3.13 1.75
C GLU A 229 9.93 1.89 1.54
N VAL A 230 10.52 0.69 1.41
CA VAL A 230 9.81 -0.57 1.19
C VAL A 230 10.29 -1.65 2.17
N LEU A 231 9.34 -2.30 2.84
CA LEU A 231 9.56 -3.50 3.63
C LEU A 231 8.58 -4.60 3.19
N GLN A 232 9.13 -5.74 2.77
CA GLN A 232 8.38 -6.93 2.37
C GLN A 232 8.79 -8.11 3.25
N VAL A 233 7.83 -8.90 3.72
CA VAL A 233 8.07 -10.05 4.59
C VAL A 233 7.18 -11.21 4.15
N ARG A 234 7.78 -12.39 3.97
CA ARG A 234 7.10 -13.64 3.62
C ARG A 234 7.28 -14.66 4.74
N GLY A 235 6.20 -15.35 5.11
CA GLY A 235 6.14 -16.28 6.26
C GLY A 235 5.38 -15.71 7.45
N GLY A 236 4.55 -16.56 8.10
CA GLY A 236 3.60 -16.15 9.13
C GLY A 236 3.96 -16.54 10.58
N ASP A 237 4.53 -17.72 10.81
CA ASP A 237 4.86 -18.17 12.18
C ASP A 237 5.85 -17.22 12.85
N GLY A 238 5.62 -16.85 14.11
CA GLY A 238 6.50 -15.95 14.88
C GLY A 238 6.63 -14.53 14.33
N LEU A 239 5.88 -14.11 13.29
CA LEU A 239 5.98 -12.77 12.73
C LEU A 239 5.44 -11.71 13.69
N GLU A 240 6.34 -10.88 14.22
CA GLU A 240 6.01 -9.78 15.13
C GLU A 240 6.51 -8.42 14.63
N PHE A 241 5.85 -7.36 15.10
CA PHE A 241 6.32 -5.98 15.03
C PHE A 241 6.12 -5.31 16.39
N THR A 242 7.16 -5.17 17.22
CA THR A 242 7.01 -4.57 18.57
C THR A 242 6.74 -3.05 18.53
N PRO A 243 5.55 -2.55 18.93
CA PRO A 243 5.33 -1.11 19.11
C PRO A 243 5.91 -0.62 20.45
N PRO A 244 6.22 0.69 20.61
CA PRO A 244 5.97 1.77 19.66
C PRO A 244 7.17 2.03 18.73
N VAL A 245 6.96 1.86 17.43
CA VAL A 245 7.90 2.24 16.37
C VAL A 245 7.26 3.27 15.44
N ARG A 246 8.04 4.26 15.02
CA ARG A 246 7.67 5.28 14.03
C ARG A 246 8.64 5.20 12.86
N HIS A 247 8.12 5.14 11.63
CA HIS A 247 8.95 5.24 10.43
C HIS A 247 8.44 6.33 9.50
N ASP A 248 9.16 7.45 9.43
CA ASP A 248 8.76 8.64 8.68
C ASP A 248 8.90 8.52 7.15
N ASN A 249 9.55 7.46 6.65
CA ASN A 249 9.82 7.28 5.22
C ASN A 249 9.25 5.97 4.62
N LEU A 250 8.64 5.08 5.43
CA LEU A 250 8.11 3.81 4.90
C LEU A 250 6.84 4.07 4.07
N LYS A 251 6.88 3.73 2.78
CA LYS A 251 5.79 3.91 1.82
C LYS A 251 5.03 2.61 1.57
N ALA A 252 5.72 1.47 1.58
CA ALA A 252 5.14 0.15 1.39
C ALA A 252 5.46 -0.81 2.53
N LEU A 253 4.44 -1.52 3.00
CA LEU A 253 4.55 -2.69 3.86
C LEU A 253 3.77 -3.84 3.22
N ILE A 254 4.44 -4.93 2.91
CA ILE A 254 3.87 -6.13 2.28
C ILE A 254 4.13 -7.32 3.21
N VAL A 255 3.07 -8.08 3.53
CA VAL A 255 3.13 -9.25 4.42
C VAL A 255 2.41 -10.43 3.78
N GLU A 256 3.20 -11.37 3.27
CA GLU A 256 2.76 -12.62 2.61
C GLU A 256 2.76 -13.77 3.62
N THR A 257 1.62 -14.44 3.82
CA THR A 257 1.52 -15.59 4.74
C THR A 257 0.51 -16.63 4.24
N GLY A 258 0.72 -17.88 4.65
CA GLY A 258 -0.30 -18.94 4.65
C GLY A 258 -1.27 -18.87 5.84
N GLY A 259 -0.96 -18.05 6.85
CA GLY A 259 -1.80 -17.75 8.02
C GLY A 259 -1.25 -16.55 8.81
N LEU A 260 -2.03 -15.47 8.92
CA LEU A 260 -1.64 -14.23 9.60
C LEU A 260 -2.38 -14.06 10.92
N SER A 261 -1.65 -13.85 12.01
CA SER A 261 -2.26 -13.61 13.32
C SER A 261 -2.86 -12.19 13.43
N ARG A 262 -4.02 -12.09 14.09
CA ARG A 262 -4.65 -10.82 14.48
C ARG A 262 -3.75 -9.99 15.41
N THR A 263 -2.83 -10.65 16.13
CA THR A 263 -1.84 -10.00 16.99
C THR A 263 -0.84 -9.22 16.13
N THR A 264 -0.35 -9.82 15.05
CA THR A 264 0.53 -9.20 14.06
C THR A 264 -0.19 -8.04 13.34
N VAL A 265 -1.47 -8.22 12.94
CA VAL A 265 -2.27 -7.12 12.36
C VAL A 265 -2.48 -5.98 13.36
N ALA A 266 -2.78 -6.28 14.63
CA ALA A 266 -2.93 -5.28 15.68
C ALA A 266 -1.60 -4.55 15.99
N GLN A 267 -0.47 -5.26 15.96
CA GLN A 267 0.88 -4.69 16.06
C GLN A 267 1.15 -3.71 14.92
N ILE A 268 0.92 -4.11 13.66
CA ILE A 268 1.05 -3.26 12.47
C ILE A 268 0.15 -2.01 12.58
N CYS A 269 -1.09 -2.16 13.05
CA CYS A 269 -2.02 -1.04 13.27
C CYS A 269 -1.62 -0.09 14.42
N ASN A 270 -0.63 -0.45 15.23
CA ASN A 270 -0.02 0.39 16.28
C ASN A 270 1.35 0.98 15.86
N LEU A 271 1.85 0.67 14.67
CA LEU A 271 3.01 1.35 14.08
C LEU A 271 2.63 2.75 13.61
N ASN A 272 3.54 3.72 13.78
CA ASN A 272 3.34 5.10 13.36
C ASN A 272 4.03 5.32 12.00
N LEU A 273 3.30 5.01 10.93
CA LEU A 273 3.78 5.01 9.54
C LEU A 273 3.09 6.14 8.72
N PRO A 274 3.43 7.43 8.95
CA PRO A 274 2.73 8.56 8.33
C PRO A 274 2.97 8.70 6.81
N ALA A 275 3.99 8.05 6.27
CA ALA A 275 4.33 8.01 4.85
C ALA A 275 3.76 6.80 4.11
N LEU A 276 3.02 5.90 4.79
CA LEU A 276 2.55 4.66 4.18
C LEU A 276 1.49 4.95 3.10
N GLU A 277 1.80 4.56 1.87
CA GLU A 277 0.97 4.73 0.68
C GLU A 277 0.43 3.39 0.15
N HIS A 278 1.07 2.27 0.50
CA HIS A 278 0.73 0.91 0.13
C HIS A 278 0.81 -0.01 1.36
N LEU A 279 -0.25 -0.79 1.58
CA LEU A 279 -0.28 -1.86 2.58
C LEU A 279 -0.89 -3.10 1.93
N GLU A 280 -0.19 -4.23 2.02
CA GLU A 280 -0.68 -5.53 1.57
C GLU A 280 -0.55 -6.55 2.69
N LEU A 281 -1.68 -7.20 3.03
CA LEU A 281 -1.76 -8.25 4.04
C LEU A 281 -2.42 -9.48 3.41
N TRP A 282 -1.73 -10.63 3.48
CA TRP A 282 -2.27 -11.94 3.11
C TRP A 282 -2.71 -12.66 4.39
N PHE A 283 -4.00 -12.98 4.49
CA PHE A 283 -4.57 -13.51 5.74
C PHE A 283 -4.38 -15.02 5.95
N GLY A 284 -4.32 -15.79 4.86
CA GLY A 284 -4.18 -17.24 4.90
C GLY A 284 -5.41 -17.97 5.43
N SER A 285 -5.21 -19.18 5.98
CA SER A 285 -6.24 -19.96 6.67
C SER A 285 -5.91 -20.25 8.14
N GLU A 286 -6.93 -20.68 8.89
CA GLU A 286 -6.78 -21.13 10.29
C GLU A 286 -5.88 -22.37 10.45
N ASP A 287 -5.81 -23.24 9.43
CA ASP A 287 -4.97 -24.45 9.44
C ASP A 287 -3.47 -24.14 9.57
N TYR A 288 -3.04 -22.99 9.03
CA TYR A 288 -1.65 -22.51 9.04
C TYR A 288 -1.43 -21.33 10.00
N GLY A 289 -2.30 -21.19 11.01
CA GLY A 289 -2.12 -20.24 12.12
C GLY A 289 -2.79 -18.88 11.95
N GLY A 290 -3.59 -18.67 10.91
CA GLY A 290 -4.41 -17.46 10.76
C GLY A 290 -5.51 -17.38 11.84
N ASP A 291 -5.56 -16.29 12.62
CA ASP A 291 -6.65 -16.04 13.58
C ASP A 291 -7.33 -14.67 13.38
N CYS A 292 -7.21 -14.12 12.17
CA CYS A 292 -7.87 -12.89 11.73
C CYS A 292 -9.35 -13.10 11.35
N TRP A 293 -10.11 -12.01 11.47
CA TRP A 293 -11.47 -11.85 10.95
C TRP A 293 -11.74 -10.36 10.70
N VAL A 294 -12.93 -10.00 10.19
CA VAL A 294 -13.19 -8.63 9.68
C VAL A 294 -12.92 -7.50 10.68
N GLU A 295 -13.25 -7.63 11.98
CA GLU A 295 -12.91 -6.57 12.95
C GLU A 295 -11.40 -6.40 13.20
N SER A 296 -10.55 -7.34 12.79
CA SER A 296 -9.08 -7.19 12.85
C SER A 296 -8.57 -6.06 11.95
N VAL A 297 -9.26 -5.78 10.83
CA VAL A 297 -8.93 -4.70 9.89
C VAL A 297 -9.71 -3.40 10.14
N ASN A 298 -10.62 -3.36 11.12
CA ASN A 298 -11.38 -2.15 11.47
C ASN A 298 -10.50 -0.89 11.72
N PRO A 299 -9.32 -0.97 12.34
CA PRO A 299 -8.44 0.20 12.48
C PRO A 299 -8.03 0.80 11.12
N ILE A 300 -7.71 -0.06 10.14
CA ILE A 300 -7.34 0.35 8.78
C ILE A 300 -8.56 0.97 8.09
N LEU A 301 -9.70 0.27 8.12
CA LEU A 301 -10.90 0.64 7.39
C LEU A 301 -11.62 1.87 7.97
N PHE A 302 -11.78 1.99 9.29
CA PHE A 302 -12.65 3.00 9.90
C PHE A 302 -11.90 4.07 10.69
N GLU A 303 -10.72 3.77 11.24
CA GLU A 303 -9.91 4.77 11.98
C GLU A 303 -8.85 5.46 11.11
N GLN A 304 -8.70 5.06 9.84
CA GLN A 304 -7.77 5.64 8.86
C GLN A 304 -6.32 5.78 9.40
N LYS A 305 -5.80 4.73 10.05
CA LYS A 305 -4.45 4.71 10.68
C LYS A 305 -3.32 5.21 9.77
N PHE A 306 -3.43 4.95 8.47
CA PHE A 306 -2.45 5.29 7.45
C PHE A 306 -3.00 6.43 6.57
N PRO A 307 -2.72 7.71 6.89
CA PRO A 307 -3.44 8.87 6.33
C PRO A 307 -3.06 9.21 4.88
N ASN A 308 -2.06 8.53 4.31
CA ASN A 308 -1.64 8.67 2.92
C ASN A 308 -1.86 7.40 2.09
N LEU A 309 -2.60 6.40 2.62
CA LEU A 309 -2.81 5.13 1.93
C LEU A 309 -3.56 5.32 0.59
N THR A 310 -2.95 4.79 -0.48
CA THR A 310 -3.44 4.81 -1.87
C THR A 310 -3.73 3.41 -2.41
N TYR A 311 -3.00 2.39 -1.95
CA TYR A 311 -3.23 0.97 -2.22
C TYR A 311 -3.53 0.25 -0.90
N LEU A 312 -4.60 -0.55 -0.87
CA LEU A 312 -4.83 -1.53 0.19
C LEU A 312 -5.11 -2.91 -0.42
N GLY A 313 -4.23 -3.87 -0.13
CA GLY A 313 -4.44 -5.29 -0.36
C GLY A 313 -4.88 -5.99 0.92
N LEU A 314 -6.08 -6.57 0.89
CA LEU A 314 -6.60 -7.51 1.87
C LEU A 314 -6.76 -8.87 1.18
N ARG A 315 -5.62 -9.41 0.74
CA ARG A 315 -5.52 -10.56 -0.16
C ARG A 315 -5.62 -11.88 0.62
N ASN A 316 -5.82 -12.97 -0.11
CA ASN A 316 -5.63 -14.34 0.37
C ASN A 316 -6.41 -14.60 1.69
N SER A 317 -7.71 -14.29 1.73
CA SER A 317 -8.53 -14.30 2.95
C SER A 317 -9.68 -15.31 2.90
N GLN A 318 -9.94 -15.98 4.02
CA GLN A 318 -11.13 -16.83 4.22
C GLN A 318 -12.43 -16.03 4.42
N PHE A 319 -12.36 -14.75 4.79
CA PHE A 319 -13.48 -13.88 5.15
C PHE A 319 -13.65 -12.70 4.17
N SER A 320 -13.48 -12.95 2.87
CA SER A 320 -13.55 -11.92 1.82
C SER A 320 -14.93 -11.28 1.65
N ASP A 321 -16.02 -12.02 1.88
CA ASP A 321 -17.39 -11.48 1.78
C ASP A 321 -17.64 -10.43 2.90
N GLU A 322 -17.15 -10.70 4.11
CA GLU A 322 -17.19 -9.79 5.24
C GLU A 322 -16.28 -8.56 5.04
N ILE A 323 -15.10 -8.75 4.45
CA ILE A 323 -14.21 -7.64 4.05
C ILE A 323 -14.94 -6.72 3.06
N ALA A 324 -15.58 -7.27 2.02
CA ALA A 324 -16.33 -6.49 1.03
C ALA A 324 -17.45 -5.66 1.70
N ASP A 325 -18.23 -6.28 2.57
CA ASP A 325 -19.31 -5.63 3.34
C ASP A 325 -18.79 -4.53 4.30
N ALA A 326 -17.62 -4.72 4.91
CA ALA A 326 -16.97 -3.69 5.72
C ALA A 326 -16.41 -2.54 4.87
N VAL A 327 -15.78 -2.84 3.73
CA VAL A 327 -15.14 -1.85 2.85
C VAL A 327 -16.16 -0.91 2.22
N VAL A 328 -17.35 -1.37 1.81
CA VAL A 328 -18.37 -0.46 1.25
C VAL A 328 -18.96 0.52 2.27
N ARG A 329 -18.84 0.22 3.57
CA ARG A 329 -19.20 1.13 4.68
C ARG A 329 -18.04 2.05 5.10
N SER A 330 -16.82 1.77 4.64
CA SER A 330 -15.61 2.43 5.10
C SER A 330 -15.40 3.80 4.43
N PRO A 331 -14.91 4.82 5.17
CA PRO A 331 -14.45 6.08 4.57
C PRO A 331 -13.17 5.92 3.73
N LEU A 332 -12.48 4.78 3.77
CA LEU A 332 -11.22 4.52 3.05
C LEU A 332 -11.38 4.61 1.53
N LEU A 333 -12.53 4.22 0.96
CA LEU A 333 -12.84 4.39 -0.47
C LEU A 333 -12.79 5.87 -0.94
N GLN A 334 -12.73 6.82 -0.02
CA GLN A 334 -12.53 8.25 -0.31
C GLN A 334 -11.05 8.64 -0.47
N SER A 335 -10.10 7.88 0.11
CA SER A 335 -8.66 8.14 0.03
C SER A 335 -7.91 7.22 -0.94
N ILE A 336 -8.26 5.93 -1.02
CA ILE A 336 -7.52 4.98 -1.88
C ILE A 336 -7.84 5.11 -3.37
N SER A 337 -6.90 4.64 -4.19
CA SER A 337 -7.02 4.42 -5.63
C SER A 337 -7.15 2.95 -5.99
N VAL A 338 -6.47 2.07 -5.25
CA VAL A 338 -6.46 0.63 -5.50
C VAL A 338 -7.00 -0.12 -4.29
N LEU A 339 -7.95 -1.02 -4.54
CA LEU A 339 -8.41 -2.03 -3.59
C LEU A 339 -8.13 -3.41 -4.20
N ASP A 340 -7.42 -4.25 -3.47
CA ASP A 340 -7.09 -5.61 -3.88
C ASP A 340 -7.65 -6.62 -2.86
N LEU A 341 -8.56 -7.47 -3.35
CA LEU A 341 -9.20 -8.57 -2.62
C LEU A 341 -8.89 -9.92 -3.29
N SER A 342 -7.80 -10.00 -4.06
CA SER A 342 -7.46 -11.22 -4.81
C SER A 342 -7.06 -12.39 -3.90
N MET A 343 -7.05 -13.60 -4.46
CA MET A 343 -6.61 -14.86 -3.83
C MET A 343 -7.50 -15.39 -2.69
N GLY A 344 -8.54 -14.65 -2.30
CA GLY A 344 -9.41 -15.00 -1.19
C GLY A 344 -10.60 -15.88 -1.56
N THR A 345 -11.65 -15.78 -0.76
CA THR A 345 -12.88 -16.56 -0.85
C THR A 345 -14.09 -15.76 -1.35
N LEU A 346 -13.92 -14.59 -1.98
CA LEU A 346 -15.05 -13.71 -2.33
C LEU A 346 -16.04 -14.46 -3.24
N SER A 347 -17.32 -14.44 -2.87
CA SER A 347 -18.41 -15.00 -3.67
C SER A 347 -19.17 -13.93 -4.43
N ASP A 348 -20.05 -14.35 -5.34
CA ASP A 348 -21.07 -13.49 -5.93
C ASP A 348 -21.86 -12.68 -4.87
N ALA A 349 -22.08 -13.21 -3.66
CA ALA A 349 -22.81 -12.50 -2.61
C ALA A 349 -22.02 -11.32 -2.02
N GLY A 350 -20.72 -11.47 -1.76
CA GLY A 350 -19.85 -10.35 -1.35
C GLY A 350 -19.57 -9.39 -2.50
N ALA A 351 -19.41 -9.91 -3.71
CA ALA A 351 -19.18 -9.11 -4.91
C ALA A 351 -20.39 -8.25 -5.32
N GLU A 352 -21.62 -8.73 -5.12
CA GLU A 352 -22.86 -7.94 -5.27
C GLU A 352 -22.82 -6.68 -4.40
N ILE A 353 -22.27 -6.78 -3.18
CA ILE A 353 -22.17 -5.65 -2.24
C ILE A 353 -21.20 -4.58 -2.79
N LEU A 354 -20.04 -5.01 -3.32
CA LEU A 354 -19.09 -4.12 -4.01
C LEU A 354 -19.74 -3.45 -5.24
N LEU A 355 -20.38 -4.23 -6.10
CA LEU A 355 -20.97 -3.79 -7.36
C LEU A 355 -22.06 -2.72 -7.17
N ASN A 356 -22.84 -2.81 -6.08
CA ASN A 356 -23.86 -1.83 -5.74
C ASN A 356 -23.31 -0.57 -5.03
N CYS A 357 -22.05 -0.56 -4.60
CA CYS A 357 -21.45 0.60 -3.96
C CYS A 357 -20.86 1.58 -4.98
N ALA A 358 -21.54 2.72 -5.18
CA ALA A 358 -21.11 3.76 -6.12
C ALA A 358 -19.65 4.25 -5.91
N ALA A 359 -19.13 4.19 -4.68
CA ALA A 359 -17.75 4.58 -4.37
C ALA A 359 -16.70 3.66 -5.02
N ILE A 360 -17.04 2.39 -5.32
CA ILE A 360 -16.17 1.47 -6.07
C ILE A 360 -15.92 1.99 -7.49
N SER A 361 -16.91 2.59 -8.15
CA SER A 361 -16.72 3.24 -9.47
C SER A 361 -15.85 4.52 -9.44
N GLU A 362 -15.48 4.99 -8.24
CA GLU A 362 -14.52 6.06 -8.05
C GLU A 362 -13.14 5.57 -7.58
N LEU A 363 -12.94 4.25 -7.40
CA LEU A 363 -11.60 3.64 -7.44
C LEU A 363 -11.01 3.76 -8.85
N ASP A 364 -9.70 3.53 -8.95
CA ASP A 364 -9.00 3.46 -10.22
C ASP A 364 -8.67 1.99 -10.55
N ILE A 365 -8.31 1.17 -9.57
CA ILE A 365 -8.20 -0.30 -9.70
C ILE A 365 -9.06 -1.00 -8.63
N LEU A 366 -9.79 -2.03 -9.04
CA LEU A 366 -10.38 -3.06 -8.19
C LEU A 366 -9.86 -4.43 -8.64
N ASN A 367 -9.14 -5.14 -7.77
CA ASN A 367 -8.68 -6.50 -8.07
C ASN A 367 -9.48 -7.54 -7.27
N LEU A 368 -10.07 -8.48 -8.01
CA LEU A 368 -10.90 -9.59 -7.57
C LEU A 368 -10.41 -10.93 -8.13
N SER A 369 -9.20 -11.03 -8.70
CA SER A 369 -8.69 -12.28 -9.28
C SER A 369 -8.64 -13.40 -8.24
N GLU A 370 -8.75 -14.65 -8.68
CA GLU A 370 -8.60 -15.82 -7.79
C GLU A 370 -9.54 -15.80 -6.58
N ASN A 371 -10.81 -15.49 -6.83
CA ASN A 371 -11.92 -15.66 -5.91
C ASN A 371 -12.91 -16.69 -6.49
N PHE A 372 -14.15 -16.75 -6.01
CA PHE A 372 -15.20 -17.67 -6.45
C PHE A 372 -16.35 -16.88 -7.09
N LEU A 373 -16.03 -16.08 -8.12
CA LEU A 373 -17.01 -15.26 -8.85
C LEU A 373 -17.47 -15.95 -10.13
N SER A 374 -18.79 -15.96 -10.37
CA SER A 374 -19.37 -16.54 -11.58
C SER A 374 -19.06 -15.72 -12.83
N GLU A 375 -19.12 -16.36 -14.02
CA GLU A 375 -19.02 -15.65 -15.31
C GLU A 375 -20.05 -14.51 -15.42
N ASP A 376 -21.27 -14.73 -14.92
CA ASP A 376 -22.35 -13.73 -14.88
C ASP A 376 -21.96 -12.52 -13.98
N MET A 377 -21.34 -12.77 -12.82
CA MET A 377 -20.87 -11.70 -11.93
C MET A 377 -19.72 -10.91 -12.54
N VAL A 378 -18.71 -11.59 -13.11
CA VAL A 378 -17.60 -10.96 -13.81
C VAL A 378 -18.11 -10.14 -15.02
N GLN A 379 -19.10 -10.65 -15.76
CA GLN A 379 -19.76 -9.90 -16.83
C GLN A 379 -20.46 -8.64 -16.30
N ARG A 380 -21.08 -8.68 -15.12
CA ARG A 380 -21.73 -7.49 -14.53
C ARG A 380 -20.74 -6.40 -14.13
N PHE A 381 -19.54 -6.75 -13.64
CA PHE A 381 -18.49 -5.76 -13.39
C PHE A 381 -18.04 -5.01 -14.66
N SER A 382 -18.05 -5.65 -15.83
CA SER A 382 -17.73 -5.00 -17.12
C SER A 382 -18.66 -3.83 -17.48
N GLN A 383 -19.79 -3.67 -16.80
CA GLN A 383 -20.72 -2.55 -17.00
C GLN A 383 -20.27 -1.27 -16.26
N ILE A 384 -19.45 -1.40 -15.20
CA ILE A 384 -18.99 -0.25 -14.40
C ILE A 384 -17.53 0.14 -14.67
N GLY A 385 -16.67 -0.79 -15.08
CA GLY A 385 -15.26 -0.56 -15.39
C GLY A 385 -14.72 -1.43 -16.53
N THR A 386 -13.50 -1.16 -16.97
CA THR A 386 -12.77 -2.00 -17.94
C THR A 386 -12.32 -3.27 -17.22
N VAL A 387 -12.99 -4.39 -17.47
CA VAL A 387 -12.48 -5.71 -17.04
C VAL A 387 -11.34 -6.12 -17.96
N GLN A 388 -10.18 -6.44 -17.38
CA GLN A 388 -9.12 -7.18 -18.07
C GLN A 388 -8.94 -8.55 -17.41
N GLN A 389 -8.69 -9.55 -18.25
CA GLN A 389 -7.94 -10.73 -17.85
C GLN A 389 -6.48 -10.38 -18.11
N LEU A 390 -5.70 -10.17 -17.05
CA LEU A 390 -4.26 -9.99 -17.20
C LEU A 390 -3.65 -11.33 -17.63
N VAL A 391 -2.72 -11.27 -18.58
CA VAL A 391 -2.00 -12.45 -19.08
C VAL A 391 -0.56 -12.50 -18.54
N ASP A 392 0.01 -11.32 -18.24
CA ASP A 392 1.32 -11.16 -17.58
C ASP A 392 1.30 -9.91 -16.67
N PHE A 393 2.07 -9.95 -15.58
CA PHE A 393 2.04 -8.93 -14.53
C PHE A 393 2.65 -7.59 -14.93
N GLU A 394 3.51 -7.55 -15.94
CA GLU A 394 4.01 -6.29 -16.50
C GLU A 394 2.87 -5.41 -17.06
N GLN A 395 1.73 -6.01 -17.41
CA GLN A 395 0.60 -5.33 -18.04
C GLN A 395 -0.23 -4.48 -17.06
N PHE A 396 -0.05 -4.62 -15.73
CA PHE A 396 -0.74 -3.80 -14.72
C PHE A 396 -0.40 -2.30 -14.89
N PRO A 397 -1.37 -1.44 -15.27
CA PRO A 397 -1.07 -0.07 -15.68
C PRO A 397 -0.62 0.83 -14.52
N GLN A 398 0.54 1.48 -14.66
CA GLN A 398 1.02 2.50 -13.72
C GLN A 398 0.12 3.76 -13.72
N GLN A 399 -0.49 4.09 -14.87
CA GLN A 399 -1.54 5.09 -15.01
C GLN A 399 -2.63 4.55 -15.95
N LEU A 400 -3.91 4.80 -15.61
CA LEU A 400 -5.02 4.58 -16.55
C LEU A 400 -4.99 5.63 -17.68
N ALA A 401 -5.61 5.29 -18.81
CA ALA A 401 -5.89 6.31 -19.82
C ALA A 401 -6.85 7.39 -19.26
N PRO A 402 -6.71 8.68 -19.62
CA PRO A 402 -7.54 9.76 -19.05
C PRO A 402 -9.06 9.67 -19.29
N ASP A 403 -9.52 8.69 -20.07
CA ASP A 403 -10.91 8.39 -20.38
C ASP A 403 -11.43 7.08 -19.77
N GLU A 404 -10.60 6.30 -19.08
CA GLU A 404 -11.01 5.11 -18.33
C GLU A 404 -11.63 5.48 -16.96
N LYS A 405 -12.61 4.68 -16.51
CA LYS A 405 -13.41 4.98 -15.30
C LYS A 405 -12.85 4.34 -14.03
N LEU A 406 -12.56 3.05 -14.17
CA LEU A 406 -12.22 2.05 -13.17
C LEU A 406 -11.67 0.87 -13.98
N HIS A 407 -10.54 0.32 -13.56
CA HIS A 407 -9.98 -0.92 -14.08
C HIS A 407 -10.32 -2.07 -13.12
N ILE A 408 -10.69 -3.23 -13.67
CA ILE A 408 -11.13 -4.39 -12.89
C ILE A 408 -10.35 -5.61 -13.33
N VAL A 409 -9.70 -6.26 -12.37
CA VAL A 409 -8.95 -7.50 -12.58
C VAL A 409 -9.73 -8.63 -11.95
N ALA A 410 -10.06 -9.67 -12.73
CA ALA A 410 -10.96 -10.75 -12.34
C ALA A 410 -10.61 -12.10 -13.00
N ASP A 411 -9.34 -12.30 -13.37
CA ASP A 411 -8.80 -13.55 -13.90
C ASP A 411 -8.80 -14.69 -12.85
N ARG A 412 -8.51 -15.91 -13.34
CA ARG A 412 -8.19 -17.10 -12.54
C ARG A 412 -9.19 -17.40 -11.39
N GLN A 413 -10.49 -17.15 -11.60
CA GLN A 413 -11.53 -17.55 -10.64
C GLN A 413 -11.52 -19.07 -10.41
N LYS A 414 -11.87 -19.48 -9.19
CA LYS A 414 -11.92 -20.85 -8.69
C LYS A 414 -13.36 -21.37 -8.72
N ASP A 415 -13.54 -22.63 -9.10
CA ASP A 415 -14.82 -23.35 -8.99
C ASP A 415 -15.07 -23.76 -7.52
N GLU A 416 -16.34 -23.81 -7.09
CA GLU A 416 -16.69 -24.42 -5.79
C GLU A 416 -16.73 -25.96 -5.93
N ASP A 417 -15.93 -26.67 -5.14
CA ASP A 417 -15.85 -28.15 -5.17
C ASP A 417 -17.13 -28.83 -4.66
N GLU A 418 -18.13 -29.01 -5.53
CA GLU A 418 -19.40 -29.70 -5.20
C GLU A 418 -19.22 -31.13 -4.65
N ASP A 419 -18.19 -31.85 -5.11
CA ASP A 419 -17.87 -33.23 -4.70
C ASP A 419 -17.23 -33.32 -3.29
N SER A 420 -16.90 -32.18 -2.66
CA SER A 420 -16.38 -32.13 -1.30
C SER A 420 -17.48 -32.37 -0.25
N TYR A 421 -17.15 -33.08 0.84
CA TYR A 421 -18.09 -33.30 1.96
C TYR A 421 -18.47 -32.02 2.73
N VAL A 422 -17.78 -30.91 2.47
CA VAL A 422 -18.06 -29.57 3.00
C VAL A 422 -17.71 -28.57 1.91
N HIS A 423 -18.70 -27.90 1.31
CA HIS A 423 -18.47 -26.88 0.27
C HIS A 423 -17.64 -25.72 0.85
N ASN A 424 -16.33 -25.76 0.61
CA ASN A 424 -15.36 -24.86 1.23
C ASN A 424 -14.64 -24.02 0.16
N ARG A 425 -14.92 -22.72 0.15
CA ARG A 425 -14.09 -21.74 -0.53
C ARG A 425 -12.75 -21.59 0.20
N TYR A 426 -11.64 -21.62 -0.53
CA TYR A 426 -10.27 -21.66 0.02
C TYR A 426 -9.37 -20.53 -0.53
N CYS A 427 -8.32 -20.20 0.23
CA CYS A 427 -7.30 -19.21 -0.12
C CYS A 427 -6.31 -19.79 -1.14
N SER A 428 -5.82 -19.00 -2.10
CA SER A 428 -4.91 -19.51 -3.16
C SER A 428 -3.53 -19.92 -2.65
N VAL A 429 -3.08 -19.35 -1.52
CA VAL A 429 -1.81 -19.69 -0.88
C VAL A 429 -2.08 -20.02 0.59
N ALA A 430 -1.59 -21.16 1.05
CA ALA A 430 -1.91 -21.67 2.39
C ALA A 430 -0.76 -22.53 2.94
N GLU A 431 -0.37 -23.58 2.20
CA GLU A 431 0.83 -24.39 2.46
C GLU A 431 2.12 -23.62 2.11
#